data_AF-A0A9E2X2J7-F1
#
_entry.id   AF-A0A9E2X2J7-F1
#
_cell.length_a   1.000
_cell.length_b   1.000
_cell.length_c   1.000
_cell.angle_alpha   90.00
_cell.angle_beta   90.00
_cell.angle_gamma   90.00
#
_symmetry.space_group_name_H-M   'P 1'
#
loop_
_entity.id
_entity.type
_entity.pdbx_description
1 polymer ?
#
loop_
_entity_poly.entity_id
_entity_poly.type
_entity_poly.pdbx_seq_one_letter_code
_entity_poly.pdbx_strand_id
1 'polypeptide(L)'
;MDRARVVKRSLERIGGAAVAIGAAALKFGFLFAKFFGFFISAAAYSFWFHSWTFGFGLAVLILVHELGHILESRRQGLKVSWPMFIPFFGAFVTVQRAGLTPFRSGLVSLAGPLVGSIGAAVVWVVGSMNHSAQLDALANIGFLLNAFNLLPIGFLDGGHVAESIRQAWRVPVIRFEGGVPMQAFAPDRARAVQLFALYAGIAVAVVLCLLATRPNGATL
;
A
#
# COMPACT_ATOMS: atom_id res chain seq x y z
N MET A 1 -44.56 -0.97 42.62
CA MET A 1 -43.58 -0.61 41.57
C MET A 1 -44.33 -0.30 40.28
N ASP A 2 -44.04 0.85 39.69
CA ASP A 2 -44.86 1.48 38.66
C ASP A 2 -44.60 0.86 37.27
N ARG A 3 -45.49 -0.04 36.82
CA ARG A 3 -45.35 -0.79 35.55
C ARG A 3 -45.10 0.12 34.35
N ALA A 4 -45.68 1.32 34.34
CA ALA A 4 -45.49 2.30 33.27
C ALA A 4 -44.02 2.76 33.16
N ARG A 5 -43.32 2.93 34.28
CA ARG A 5 -41.89 3.28 34.30
C ARG A 5 -41.00 2.14 33.80
N VAL A 6 -41.36 0.89 34.08
CA VAL A 6 -40.62 -0.29 33.62
C VAL A 6 -40.78 -0.48 32.11
N VAL A 7 -42.01 -0.33 31.59
CA VAL A 7 -42.31 -0.41 30.16
C VAL A 7 -41.61 0.71 29.39
N LYS A 8 -41.67 1.96 29.88
CA LYS A 8 -41.00 3.11 29.26
C LYS A 8 -39.48 2.93 29.17
N ARG A 9 -38.82 2.49 30.26
CA ARG A 9 -37.37 2.19 30.23
C ARG A 9 -37.01 1.03 29.29
N SER A 10 -37.90 0.04 29.16
CA SER A 10 -37.67 -1.10 28.26
C SER A 10 -37.77 -0.67 26.80
N LEU A 11 -38.77 0.17 26.45
CA LEU A 11 -38.92 0.76 25.12
C LEU A 11 -37.76 1.69 24.76
N GLU A 12 -37.29 2.53 25.70
CA GLU A 12 -36.11 3.40 25.49
C GLU A 12 -34.83 2.60 25.26
N ARG A 13 -34.63 1.47 25.96
CA ARG A 13 -33.48 0.57 25.76
C ARG A 13 -33.52 -0.16 24.43
N ILE A 14 -34.70 -0.65 24.01
CA ILE A 14 -34.88 -1.33 22.72
C ILE A 14 -34.69 -0.34 21.57
N GLY A 15 -35.27 0.85 21.68
CA GLY A 15 -35.07 1.93 20.70
C GLY A 15 -33.60 2.36 20.61
N GLY A 16 -32.92 2.53 21.74
CA GLY A 16 -31.49 2.83 21.79
C GLY A 16 -30.61 1.74 21.16
N ALA A 17 -30.92 0.47 21.41
CA ALA A 17 -30.22 -0.66 20.80
C ALA A 17 -30.44 -0.73 19.28
N ALA A 18 -31.67 -0.52 18.81
CA ALA A 18 -31.99 -0.51 17.38
C ALA A 18 -31.27 0.63 16.63
N VAL A 19 -31.22 1.83 17.21
CA VAL A 19 -30.47 2.97 16.65
C VAL A 19 -28.97 2.69 16.65
N ALA A 20 -28.41 2.09 17.70
CA ALA A 20 -27.00 1.73 17.76
C ALA A 20 -26.62 0.67 16.71
N ILE A 21 -27.47 -0.36 16.53
CA ILE A 21 -27.28 -1.40 15.51
C ILE A 21 -27.39 -0.80 14.10
N GLY A 22 -28.39 0.07 13.86
CA GLY A 22 -28.56 0.75 12.57
C GLY A 22 -27.37 1.67 12.24
N ALA A 23 -26.89 2.45 13.22
CA ALA A 23 -25.72 3.30 13.06
C ALA A 23 -24.44 2.48 12.83
N ALA A 24 -24.28 1.36 13.53
CA ALA A 24 -23.19 0.43 13.30
C ALA A 24 -23.26 -0.16 11.88
N ALA A 25 -24.41 -0.69 11.47
CA ALA A 25 -24.62 -1.26 10.14
C ALA A 25 -24.32 -0.24 9.02
N LEU A 26 -24.74 1.01 9.17
CA LEU A 26 -24.41 2.08 8.23
C LEU A 26 -22.91 2.40 8.22
N LYS A 27 -22.28 2.48 9.38
CA LYS A 27 -20.83 2.74 9.50
C LYS A 27 -20.01 1.60 8.88
N PHE A 28 -20.39 0.36 9.13
CA PHE A 28 -19.75 -0.83 8.56
C PHE A 28 -20.05 -0.99 7.08
N GLY A 29 -21.28 -0.69 6.64
CA GLY A 29 -21.65 -0.69 5.22
C GLY A 29 -20.89 0.36 4.41
N PHE A 30 -20.69 1.55 4.95
CA PHE A 30 -19.87 2.59 4.33
C PHE A 30 -18.39 2.21 4.28
N LEU A 31 -17.86 1.55 5.32
CA LEU A 31 -16.51 1.02 5.31
C LEU A 31 -16.36 -0.10 4.26
N PHE A 32 -17.33 -1.01 4.20
CA PHE A 32 -17.36 -2.10 3.22
C PHE A 32 -17.38 -1.57 1.79
N ALA A 33 -18.19 -0.54 1.50
CA ALA A 33 -18.24 0.10 0.19
C ALA A 33 -16.88 0.68 -0.24
N LYS A 34 -16.09 1.22 0.70
CA LYS A 34 -14.76 1.77 0.40
C LYS A 34 -13.73 0.69 0.04
N PHE A 35 -13.88 -0.51 0.60
CA PHE A 35 -13.00 -1.65 0.34
C PHE A 35 -13.63 -2.67 -0.62
N PHE A 36 -14.71 -2.31 -1.29
CA PHE A 36 -15.43 -3.24 -2.16
C PHE A 36 -14.52 -3.80 -3.26
N GLY A 37 -13.69 -2.94 -3.89
CA GLY A 37 -12.68 -3.38 -4.85
C GLY A 37 -11.62 -4.33 -4.28
N PHE A 38 -11.26 -4.17 -3.00
CA PHE A 38 -10.33 -5.07 -2.31
C PHE A 38 -10.94 -6.47 -2.18
N PHE A 39 -12.19 -6.57 -1.73
CA PHE A 39 -12.88 -7.86 -1.59
C PHE A 39 -13.09 -8.55 -2.94
N ILE A 40 -13.44 -7.80 -3.99
CA ILE A 40 -13.53 -8.35 -5.35
C ILE A 40 -12.16 -8.88 -5.79
N SER A 41 -11.10 -8.12 -5.60
CA SER A 41 -9.74 -8.53 -5.99
C SER A 41 -9.30 -9.76 -5.22
N ALA A 42 -9.52 -9.79 -3.89
CA ALA A 42 -9.21 -10.93 -3.04
C ALA A 42 -9.98 -12.20 -3.47
N ALA A 43 -11.28 -12.06 -3.79
CA ALA A 43 -12.06 -13.18 -4.32
C ALA A 43 -11.55 -13.62 -5.69
N ALA A 44 -11.30 -12.69 -6.61
CA ALA A 44 -10.78 -12.98 -7.95
C ALA A 44 -9.45 -13.73 -7.91
N TYR A 45 -8.48 -13.28 -7.08
CA TYR A 45 -7.23 -13.99 -6.87
C TYR A 45 -7.44 -15.36 -6.21
N SER A 46 -8.38 -15.46 -5.26
CA SER A 46 -8.68 -16.73 -4.59
C SER A 46 -9.23 -17.78 -5.57
N PHE A 47 -10.10 -17.35 -6.50
CA PHE A 47 -10.58 -18.21 -7.57
C PHE A 47 -9.48 -18.55 -8.58
N TRP A 48 -8.68 -17.57 -9.00
CA TRP A 48 -7.58 -17.78 -9.95
C TRP A 48 -6.57 -18.82 -9.46
N PHE A 49 -6.11 -18.67 -8.22
CA PHE A 49 -5.14 -19.59 -7.60
C PHE A 49 -5.80 -20.80 -6.92
N HIS A 50 -7.13 -20.95 -7.04
CA HIS A 50 -7.91 -22.02 -6.40
C HIS A 50 -7.64 -22.15 -4.88
N SER A 51 -7.30 -21.04 -4.23
CA SER A 51 -6.93 -21.02 -2.82
C SER A 51 -7.24 -19.69 -2.16
N TRP A 52 -8.11 -19.73 -1.16
CA TRP A 52 -8.52 -18.57 -0.38
C TRP A 52 -7.38 -17.94 0.43
N THR A 53 -6.52 -18.78 1.02
CA THR A 53 -5.36 -18.30 1.78
C THR A 53 -4.37 -17.58 0.88
N PHE A 54 -4.14 -18.10 -0.34
CA PHE A 54 -3.25 -17.45 -1.30
C PHE A 54 -3.83 -16.14 -1.82
N GLY A 55 -5.06 -16.18 -2.36
CA GLY A 55 -5.66 -15.03 -3.02
C GLY A 55 -5.95 -13.88 -2.07
N PHE A 56 -6.46 -14.18 -0.88
CA PHE A 56 -6.66 -13.18 0.16
C PHE A 56 -5.32 -12.63 0.67
N GLY A 57 -4.35 -13.52 0.92
CA GLY A 57 -3.00 -13.12 1.33
C GLY A 57 -2.32 -12.19 0.32
N LEU A 58 -2.49 -12.45 -0.99
CA LEU A 58 -1.96 -11.60 -2.06
C LEU A 58 -2.61 -10.22 -2.05
N ALA A 59 -3.94 -10.16 -1.93
CA ALA A 59 -4.65 -8.88 -1.82
C ALA A 59 -4.19 -8.08 -0.59
N VAL A 60 -3.94 -8.75 0.54
CA VAL A 60 -3.39 -8.13 1.75
C VAL A 60 -1.97 -7.61 1.52
N LEU A 61 -1.09 -8.35 0.84
CA LEU A 61 0.26 -7.87 0.53
C LEU A 61 0.25 -6.62 -0.38
N ILE A 62 -0.65 -6.59 -1.37
CA ILE A 62 -0.87 -5.39 -2.20
C ILE A 62 -1.36 -4.23 -1.32
N LEU A 63 -2.31 -4.48 -0.41
CA LEU A 63 -2.78 -3.46 0.52
C LEU A 63 -1.65 -2.91 1.40
N VAL A 64 -0.80 -3.79 1.94
CA VAL A 64 0.34 -3.41 2.79
C VAL A 64 1.34 -2.54 2.01
N HIS A 65 1.58 -2.86 0.74
CA HIS A 65 2.36 -2.02 -0.16
C HIS A 65 1.75 -0.60 -0.29
N GLU A 66 0.47 -0.49 -0.65
CA GLU A 66 -0.21 0.82 -0.77
C GLU A 66 -0.22 1.60 0.55
N LEU A 67 -0.36 0.90 1.67
CA LEU A 67 -0.28 1.51 3.00
C LEU A 67 1.09 2.12 3.28
N GLY A 68 2.17 1.60 2.68
CA GLY A 68 3.50 2.21 2.73
C GLY A 68 3.51 3.62 2.14
N HIS A 69 2.96 3.79 0.93
CA HIS A 69 2.81 5.11 0.31
C HIS A 69 1.95 6.05 1.16
N ILE A 70 0.84 5.56 1.71
CA ILE A 70 -0.06 6.33 2.57
C ILE A 70 0.65 6.78 3.85
N LEU A 71 1.39 5.87 4.49
CA LEU A 71 2.11 6.15 5.73
C LEU A 71 3.12 7.27 5.52
N GLU A 72 3.98 7.16 4.51
CA GLU A 72 4.99 8.18 4.23
C GLU A 72 4.35 9.50 3.80
N SER A 73 3.30 9.45 2.98
CA SER A 73 2.56 10.64 2.57
C SER A 73 1.95 11.37 3.77
N ARG A 74 1.33 10.64 4.71
CA ARG A 74 0.75 11.24 5.94
C ARG A 74 1.83 11.76 6.88
N ARG A 75 2.96 11.04 7.02
CA ARG A 75 4.13 11.52 7.79
C ARG A 75 4.65 12.85 7.25
N GLN A 76 4.53 13.04 5.94
CA GLN A 76 4.87 14.25 5.22
C GLN A 76 3.77 15.34 5.22
N GLY A 77 2.62 15.10 5.87
CA GLY A 77 1.51 16.06 5.96
C GLY A 77 0.63 16.14 4.70
N LEU A 78 0.73 15.17 3.78
CA LEU A 78 -0.03 15.17 2.54
C LEU A 78 -1.43 14.61 2.72
N LYS A 79 -2.37 15.14 1.95
CA LYS A 79 -3.71 14.58 1.80
C LYS A 79 -3.65 13.38 0.85
N VAL A 80 -4.14 12.25 1.34
CA VAL A 80 -4.16 10.97 0.62
C VAL A 80 -5.57 10.41 0.58
N SER A 81 -5.94 9.85 -0.56
CA SER A 81 -7.16 9.07 -0.71
C SER A 81 -7.00 7.67 -0.10
N TRP A 82 -8.11 6.94 -0.04
CA TRP A 82 -8.10 5.52 0.31
C TRP A 82 -7.63 4.68 -0.89
N PRO A 83 -6.95 3.54 -0.67
CA PRO A 83 -6.52 2.66 -1.75
C PRO A 83 -7.72 2.20 -2.59
N MET A 84 -7.61 2.37 -3.90
CA MET A 84 -8.58 1.82 -4.85
C MET A 84 -7.99 0.58 -5.51
N PHE A 85 -8.66 -0.54 -5.33
CA PHE A 85 -8.27 -1.82 -5.93
C PHE A 85 -8.94 -1.98 -7.29
N ILE A 86 -8.15 -2.25 -8.31
CA ILE A 86 -8.61 -2.67 -9.62
C ILE A 86 -8.35 -4.19 -9.71
N PRO A 87 -9.40 -5.01 -9.82
CA PRO A 87 -9.23 -6.45 -9.99
C PRO A 87 -8.24 -6.78 -11.11
N PHE A 88 -7.30 -7.69 -10.85
CA PHE A 88 -6.23 -8.14 -11.74
C PHE A 88 -5.13 -7.14 -12.09
N PHE A 89 -5.37 -5.83 -11.98
CA PHE A 89 -4.38 -4.80 -12.30
C PHE A 89 -3.63 -4.24 -11.07
N GLY A 90 -4.12 -4.53 -9.86
CA GLY A 90 -3.46 -4.14 -8.61
C GLY A 90 -4.27 -3.11 -7.82
N ALA A 91 -3.59 -2.26 -7.07
CA ALA A 91 -4.21 -1.14 -6.37
C ALA A 91 -3.44 0.14 -6.66
N PHE A 92 -4.06 1.28 -6.43
CA PHE A 92 -3.37 2.56 -6.47
C PHE A 92 -3.97 3.53 -5.46
N VAL A 93 -3.14 4.47 -5.01
CA VAL A 93 -3.54 5.60 -4.17
C VAL A 93 -3.31 6.91 -4.90
N THR A 94 -4.26 7.84 -4.75
CA THR A 94 -4.07 9.21 -5.24
C THR A 94 -3.47 10.08 -4.12
N VAL A 95 -2.26 10.56 -4.34
CA VAL A 95 -1.51 11.41 -3.41
C VAL A 95 -1.44 12.81 -3.98
N GLN A 96 -1.89 13.81 -3.22
CA GLN A 96 -1.67 15.21 -3.59
C GLN A 96 -0.23 15.60 -3.29
N ARG A 97 0.68 15.35 -4.25
CA ARG A 97 2.13 15.65 -4.13
C ARG A 97 2.48 17.11 -4.41
N ALA A 98 1.49 18.00 -4.43
CA ALA A 98 1.68 19.42 -4.73
C ALA A 98 2.67 20.08 -3.75
N GLY A 99 3.71 20.74 -4.29
CA GLY A 99 4.70 21.46 -3.50
C GLY A 99 5.77 20.60 -2.81
N LEU A 100 5.85 19.30 -3.12
CA LEU A 100 6.94 18.46 -2.62
C LEU A 100 8.25 18.69 -3.36
N THR A 101 9.37 18.62 -2.62
CA THR A 101 10.69 18.50 -3.22
C THR A 101 10.83 17.12 -3.90
N PRO A 102 11.70 16.99 -4.92
CA PRO A 102 11.93 15.71 -5.57
C PRO A 102 12.32 14.60 -4.59
N PHE A 103 13.19 14.92 -3.63
CA PHE A 103 13.58 13.98 -2.57
C PHE A 103 12.38 13.43 -1.80
N ARG A 104 11.48 14.31 -1.36
CA ARG A 104 10.28 13.95 -0.62
C ARG A 104 9.31 13.10 -1.43
N SER A 105 9.13 13.43 -2.71
CA SER A 105 8.34 12.62 -3.64
C SER A 105 8.94 11.23 -3.84
N GLY A 106 10.27 11.15 -3.98
CA GLY A 106 10.99 9.88 -4.08
C GLY A 106 10.83 9.01 -2.84
N LEU A 107 10.88 9.59 -1.63
CA LEU A 107 10.63 8.84 -0.39
C LEU A 107 9.21 8.25 -0.35
N VAL A 108 8.19 8.98 -0.80
CA VAL A 108 6.81 8.45 -0.89
C VAL A 108 6.78 7.24 -1.81
N SER A 109 7.43 7.30 -2.98
CA SER A 109 7.47 6.17 -3.92
C SER A 109 8.30 4.99 -3.40
N LEU A 110 9.36 5.19 -2.61
CA LEU A 110 10.11 4.09 -1.99
C LEU A 110 9.36 3.40 -0.83
N ALA A 111 8.43 4.10 -0.19
CA ALA A 111 7.76 3.59 0.99
C ALA A 111 6.88 2.36 0.70
N GLY A 112 6.26 2.29 -0.48
CA GLY A 112 5.45 1.14 -0.90
C GLY A 112 6.27 -0.14 -1.00
N PRO A 113 7.30 -0.20 -1.86
CA PRO A 113 8.17 -1.37 -1.97
C PRO A 113 8.84 -1.77 -0.66
N LEU A 114 9.22 -0.81 0.18
CA LEU A 114 9.82 -1.08 1.48
C LEU A 114 8.82 -1.76 2.43
N VAL A 115 7.66 -1.15 2.67
CA VAL A 115 6.65 -1.68 3.61
C VAL A 115 6.02 -2.96 3.07
N GLY A 116 5.77 -3.03 1.76
CA GLY A 116 5.31 -4.23 1.08
C GLY A 116 6.28 -5.40 1.25
N SER A 117 7.59 -5.14 1.19
CA SER A 117 8.61 -6.17 1.36
C SER A 117 8.79 -6.59 2.82
N ILE A 118 8.58 -5.69 3.78
CA ILE A 118 8.47 -6.04 5.19
C ILE A 118 7.26 -6.98 5.40
N GLY A 119 6.11 -6.66 4.80
CA GLY A 119 4.93 -7.52 4.83
C GLY A 119 5.21 -8.92 4.26
N ALA A 120 5.87 -9.00 3.10
CA ALA A 120 6.28 -10.26 2.49
C ALA A 120 7.26 -11.05 3.38
N ALA A 121 8.21 -10.37 4.04
CA ALA A 121 9.13 -10.99 4.98
C ALA A 121 8.43 -11.59 6.19
N VAL A 122 7.41 -10.90 6.73
CA VAL A 122 6.59 -11.45 7.82
C VAL A 122 5.86 -12.71 7.36
N VAL A 123 5.26 -12.69 6.16
CA VAL A 123 4.60 -13.88 5.60
C VAL A 123 5.60 -15.02 5.40
N TRP A 124 6.82 -14.73 4.94
CA TRP A 124 7.86 -15.74 4.77
C TRP A 124 8.27 -16.38 6.10
N VAL A 125 8.52 -15.57 7.14
CA VAL A 125 8.87 -16.08 8.47
C VAL A 125 7.76 -16.97 9.02
N VAL A 126 6.50 -16.53 8.89
CA VAL A 126 5.33 -17.34 9.32
C VAL A 126 5.22 -18.62 8.48
N GLY A 127 5.42 -18.54 7.16
CA GLY A 127 5.39 -19.70 6.27
C GLY A 127 6.44 -20.74 6.64
N SER A 128 7.68 -20.29 6.82
CA SER A 128 8.82 -21.13 7.19
C SER A 128 8.66 -21.77 8.57
N MET A 129 8.16 -21.03 9.57
CA MET A 129 7.88 -21.57 10.91
C MET A 129 6.79 -22.66 10.91
N ASN A 130 5.85 -22.60 9.96
CA ASN A 130 4.76 -23.56 9.83
C ASN A 130 5.01 -24.61 8.74
N HIS A 131 6.19 -24.60 8.11
CA HIS A 131 6.53 -25.44 6.95
C HIS A 131 5.48 -25.37 5.83
N SER A 132 4.91 -24.18 5.61
CA SER A 132 3.84 -23.95 4.65
C SER A 132 4.41 -23.47 3.31
N ALA A 133 4.56 -24.40 2.38
CA ALA A 133 4.99 -24.10 1.00
C ALA A 133 4.11 -23.04 0.33
N GLN A 134 2.83 -22.98 0.70
CA GLN A 134 1.91 -22.01 0.17
C GLN A 134 2.19 -20.58 0.65
N LEU A 135 2.49 -20.40 1.94
CA LEU A 135 2.85 -19.09 2.49
C LEU A 135 4.24 -18.65 2.01
N ASP A 136 5.18 -19.58 1.87
CA ASP A 136 6.48 -19.29 1.28
C ASP A 136 6.34 -18.82 -0.18
N ALA A 137 5.50 -19.49 -0.98
CA ALA A 137 5.18 -19.05 -2.34
C ALA A 137 4.49 -17.68 -2.36
N LEU A 138 3.57 -17.42 -1.42
CA LEU A 138 2.91 -16.12 -1.30
C LEU A 138 3.90 -15.01 -0.97
N ALA A 139 4.84 -15.26 -0.06
CA ALA A 139 5.90 -14.33 0.27
C ALA A 139 6.83 -14.09 -0.93
N ASN A 140 7.19 -15.13 -1.68
CA ASN A 140 7.96 -15.02 -2.91
C ASN A 140 7.28 -14.11 -3.94
N ILE A 141 5.98 -14.29 -4.18
CA ILE A 141 5.19 -13.39 -5.04
C ILE A 141 5.16 -11.97 -4.46
N GLY A 142 5.04 -11.82 -3.15
CA GLY A 142 5.13 -10.51 -2.48
C GLY A 142 6.45 -9.80 -2.77
N PHE A 143 7.59 -10.47 -2.62
CA PHE A 143 8.89 -9.91 -2.97
C PHE A 143 9.00 -9.61 -4.48
N LEU A 144 8.47 -10.49 -5.33
CA LEU A 144 8.45 -10.29 -6.78
C LEU A 144 7.68 -9.02 -7.17
N LEU A 145 6.51 -8.81 -6.57
CA LEU A 145 5.68 -7.63 -6.81
C LEU A 145 6.42 -6.35 -6.41
N ASN A 146 7.10 -6.34 -5.26
CA ASN A 146 7.87 -5.18 -4.82
C ASN A 146 9.11 -4.96 -5.69
N ALA A 147 9.80 -6.03 -6.11
CA ALA A 147 10.93 -5.94 -7.04
C ALA A 147 10.48 -5.39 -8.41
N PHE A 148 9.32 -5.84 -8.90
CA PHE A 148 8.73 -5.34 -10.13
C PHE A 148 8.40 -3.85 -10.01
N ASN A 149 7.76 -3.42 -8.92
CA ASN A 149 7.47 -1.99 -8.69
C ASN A 149 8.74 -1.13 -8.57
N LEU A 150 9.88 -1.71 -8.20
CA LEU A 150 11.16 -1.00 -8.20
C LEU A 150 11.80 -0.89 -9.58
N LEU A 151 11.25 -1.47 -10.65
CA LEU A 151 11.80 -1.25 -11.99
C LEU A 151 11.67 0.24 -12.38
N PRO A 152 12.67 0.83 -13.07
CA PRO A 152 12.69 2.24 -13.46
C PRO A 152 11.81 2.49 -14.69
N ILE A 153 10.54 2.06 -14.63
CA ILE A 153 9.55 2.17 -15.71
C ILE A 153 8.46 3.14 -15.26
N GLY A 154 8.07 4.07 -16.13
CA GLY A 154 7.38 5.31 -15.77
C GLY A 154 6.23 5.22 -14.77
N PHE A 155 5.31 4.26 -14.92
CA PHE A 155 4.12 4.13 -14.06
C PHE A 155 4.36 3.32 -12.76
N LEU A 156 5.54 2.71 -12.62
CA LEU A 156 5.94 1.98 -11.43
C LEU A 156 6.64 2.92 -10.45
N ASP A 157 6.74 2.51 -9.19
CA ASP A 157 7.41 3.30 -8.15
C ASP A 157 8.86 3.62 -8.49
N GLY A 158 9.61 2.67 -9.03
CA GLY A 158 10.98 2.85 -9.46
C GLY A 158 11.11 3.91 -10.56
N GLY A 159 10.11 4.02 -11.44
CA GLY A 159 10.03 5.11 -12.42
C GLY A 159 9.87 6.48 -11.76
N HIS A 160 8.97 6.58 -10.78
CA HIS A 160 8.79 7.81 -10.00
C HIS A 160 10.02 8.19 -9.16
N VAL A 161 10.74 7.20 -8.63
CA VAL A 161 12.00 7.41 -7.92
C VAL A 161 13.09 7.86 -8.88
N ALA A 162 13.24 7.22 -10.04
CA ALA A 162 14.20 7.61 -11.07
C ALA A 162 13.97 9.06 -11.54
N GLU A 163 12.69 9.43 -11.76
CA GLU A 163 12.32 10.80 -12.08
C GLU A 163 12.70 11.78 -10.96
N SER A 164 12.42 11.41 -9.71
CA SER A 164 12.76 12.21 -8.53
C SER A 164 14.27 12.41 -8.38
N ILE A 165 15.07 11.38 -8.67
CA ILE A 165 16.54 11.46 -8.69
C ILE A 165 17.00 12.39 -9.81
N ARG A 166 16.46 12.24 -11.03
CA ARG A 166 16.79 13.09 -12.18
C ARG A 166 16.51 14.57 -11.89
N GLN A 167 15.34 14.85 -11.32
CA GLN A 167 14.94 16.20 -10.92
C GLN A 167 15.89 16.75 -9.85
N ALA A 168 16.14 16.00 -8.77
CA ALA A 168 17.07 16.41 -7.73
C ALA A 168 18.50 16.66 -8.27
N TRP A 169 18.95 15.90 -9.26
CA TRP A 169 20.33 15.96 -9.76
C TRP A 169 20.60 17.18 -10.66
N ARG A 170 19.68 17.50 -11.57
CA ARG A 170 19.97 18.41 -12.69
C ARG A 170 18.87 19.41 -13.04
N VAL A 171 17.62 19.15 -12.68
CA VAL A 171 16.50 19.93 -13.20
C VAL A 171 15.96 20.83 -12.09
N PRO A 172 16.05 22.17 -12.22
CA PRO A 172 15.32 23.04 -11.31
C PRO A 172 13.83 22.76 -11.49
N VAL A 173 13.16 22.35 -10.41
CA VAL A 173 11.74 22.05 -10.46
C VAL A 173 10.98 23.34 -10.26
N ILE A 174 10.44 23.87 -11.37
CA ILE A 174 9.61 25.07 -11.36
C ILE A 174 8.15 24.63 -11.49
N ARG A 175 7.37 24.91 -10.45
CA ARG A 175 5.94 24.58 -10.41
C ARG A 175 5.14 25.78 -10.89
N PHE A 176 4.27 25.54 -11.86
CA PHE A 176 3.34 26.53 -12.38
C PHE A 176 1.92 26.25 -11.87
N GLU A 177 1.17 27.30 -11.55
CA GLU A 177 -0.26 27.23 -11.22
C GLU A 177 -0.97 28.39 -11.92
N GLY A 178 -1.90 28.07 -12.83
CA GLY A 178 -2.53 29.08 -13.70
C GLY A 178 -1.54 29.79 -14.65
N GLY A 179 -0.42 29.15 -15.01
CA GLY A 179 0.64 29.75 -15.83
C GLY A 179 1.64 30.61 -15.06
N VAL A 180 1.47 30.78 -13.74
CA VAL A 180 2.39 31.56 -12.90
C VAL A 180 3.34 30.62 -12.14
N PRO A 181 4.66 30.85 -12.14
CA PRO A 181 5.60 30.06 -11.35
C PRO A 181 5.37 30.34 -9.86
N MET A 182 4.93 29.33 -9.11
CA MET A 182 4.62 29.42 -7.68
C MET A 182 5.81 29.04 -6.79
N GLN A 183 6.59 28.04 -7.21
CA GLN A 183 7.72 27.51 -6.44
C GLN A 183 8.83 27.02 -7.38
N ALA A 184 10.07 27.29 -7.01
CA ALA A 184 11.25 26.77 -7.70
C ALA A 184 12.15 26.07 -6.69
N PHE A 185 12.45 24.80 -6.93
CA PHE A 185 13.43 24.05 -6.16
C PHE A 185 14.73 23.95 -6.95
N ALA A 186 15.83 24.43 -6.35
CA ALA A 186 17.15 24.24 -6.92
C ALA A 186 17.55 22.75 -6.90
N PRO A 187 18.37 22.29 -7.87
CA PRO A 187 18.94 20.94 -7.83
C PRO A 187 19.74 20.73 -6.53
N ASP A 188 19.52 19.58 -5.89
CA ASP A 188 20.23 19.13 -4.69
C ASP A 188 20.84 17.75 -4.95
N ARG A 189 22.11 17.75 -5.35
CA ARG A 189 22.86 16.53 -5.68
C ARG A 189 23.05 15.63 -4.48
N ALA A 190 23.19 16.17 -3.28
CA ALA A 190 23.36 15.36 -2.08
C ALA A 190 22.09 14.53 -1.81
N ARG A 191 20.92 15.16 -1.96
CA ARG A 191 19.62 14.46 -1.85
C ARG A 191 19.40 13.47 -2.98
N ALA A 192 19.85 13.78 -4.19
CA ALA A 192 19.80 12.83 -5.31
C ALA A 192 20.64 11.56 -5.03
N VAL A 193 21.87 11.71 -4.52
CA VAL A 193 22.73 10.58 -4.12
C VAL A 193 22.08 9.78 -3.00
N GLN A 194 21.53 10.44 -1.97
CA GLN A 194 20.84 9.77 -0.87
C GLN A 194 19.65 8.94 -1.38
N LEU A 195 18.82 9.51 -2.25
CA LEU A 195 17.67 8.82 -2.81
C LEU A 195 18.08 7.63 -3.67
N PHE A 196 19.13 7.78 -4.48
CA PHE A 196 19.70 6.68 -5.25
C PHE A 196 20.22 5.55 -4.35
N ALA A 197 20.95 5.88 -3.27
CA ALA A 197 21.47 4.90 -2.33
C ALA A 197 20.35 4.12 -1.64
N LEU A 198 19.27 4.81 -1.22
CA LEU A 198 18.09 4.16 -0.65
C LEU A 198 17.40 3.25 -1.66
N TYR A 199 17.20 3.73 -2.89
CA TYR A 199 16.59 2.95 -3.96
C TYR A 199 17.40 1.67 -4.26
N ALA A 200 18.72 1.80 -4.46
CA ALA A 200 19.59 0.67 -4.72
C ALA A 200 19.62 -0.32 -3.55
N GLY A 201 19.70 0.18 -2.31
CA GLY A 201 19.70 -0.65 -1.10
C GLY A 201 18.42 -1.46 -0.95
N ILE A 202 17.26 -0.82 -1.15
CA ILE A 202 15.96 -1.49 -1.10
C ILE A 202 15.86 -2.51 -2.24
N ALA A 203 16.20 -2.13 -3.48
CA ALA A 203 16.14 -3.05 -4.62
C ALA A 203 17.00 -4.30 -4.41
N VAL A 204 18.23 -4.14 -3.93
CA VAL A 204 19.12 -5.26 -3.59
C VAL A 204 18.50 -6.13 -2.49
N ALA A 205 18.03 -5.53 -1.39
CA ALA A 205 17.43 -6.28 -0.29
C ALA A 205 16.20 -7.10 -0.75
N VAL A 206 15.30 -6.48 -1.52
CA VAL A 206 14.10 -7.15 -2.05
C VAL A 206 14.48 -8.29 -3.00
N VAL A 207 15.45 -8.09 -3.89
CA VAL A 207 15.92 -9.15 -4.79
C VAL A 207 16.57 -10.28 -4.00
N LEU A 208 17.39 -10.00 -2.99
CA LEU A 208 17.97 -11.04 -2.14
C LEU A 208 16.89 -11.86 -1.43
N CYS A 209 15.86 -11.21 -0.87
CA CYS A 209 14.71 -11.90 -0.27
C CYS A 209 13.91 -12.72 -1.30
N LEU A 210 13.70 -12.18 -2.50
CA LEU A 210 13.05 -12.90 -3.60
C LEU A 210 13.83 -14.17 -3.99
N LEU A 211 15.17 -14.09 -4.04
CA LEU A 211 16.03 -15.23 -4.33
C LEU A 211 16.03 -16.25 -3.19
N ALA A 212 16.05 -15.79 -1.94
CA ALA A 212 16.04 -16.63 -0.75
C ALA A 212 14.72 -17.38 -0.54
N THR A 213 13.61 -16.84 -1.04
CA THR A 213 12.27 -17.47 -0.96
C THR A 213 11.96 -18.41 -2.13
N ARG A 214 12.92 -18.67 -3.03
CA ARG A 214 12.70 -19.60 -4.14
C ARG A 214 12.45 -21.02 -3.60
N PRO A 215 11.40 -21.71 -4.08
CA PRO A 215 11.17 -23.10 -3.68
C PRO A 215 12.33 -23.98 -4.17
N ASN A 216 12.88 -24.80 -3.27
CA ASN A 216 14.07 -25.66 -3.45
C ASN A 216 13.88 -26.82 -4.47
N GLY A 217 13.00 -26.68 -5.46
CA GLY A 217 12.70 -27.73 -6.46
C GLY A 217 12.64 -27.27 -7.92
N ALA A 218 12.88 -25.99 -8.21
CA ALA A 218 12.98 -25.50 -9.59
C ALA A 218 14.44 -25.53 -10.05
N THR A 219 14.93 -26.71 -10.46
CA THR A 219 16.13 -26.81 -11.29
C THR A 219 15.82 -26.25 -12.69
N LEU A 220 16.68 -25.37 -13.19
CA LEU A 220 16.67 -24.88 -14.58
C LEU A 220 16.83 -26.03 -15.58
#